data_AF-A0A896TBG4-F1
#
_entry.id   AF-A0A896TBG4-F1
#
_cell.length_a   1.000
_cell.length_b   1.000
_cell.length_c   1.000
_cell.angle_alpha   90.00
_cell.angle_beta   90.00
_cell.angle_gamma   90.00
#
_symmetry.space_group_name_H-M   'P 1'
#
loop_
_entity.id
_entity.type
_entity.pdbx_description
1 polymer ?
#
loop_
_entity_poly.entity_id
_entity_poly.type
_entity_poly.pdbx_seq_one_letter_code
_entity_poly.pdbx_strand_id
1 'polypeptide(L)'
;MPSDSLPGTPAGWTIDRPMDIENYSTQTYAYKQCTWWVYNRAKEFGINYGLYMGNGKDWQNQSGYQVTSTPQLHSAVSYKAGQDGADPTYGHVAFVEKIRPDGSILISQSGTGYNTLFSYQVLSKEQASRLRYVIGK
;
A
#
# COMPACT_ATOMS: atom_id res chain seq x y z
N MET A 1 -23.05 -6.37 12.42
CA MET A 1 -22.72 -7.37 11.39
C MET A 1 -21.28 -7.79 11.63
N PRO A 2 -20.96 -9.09 11.79
CA PRO A 2 -19.57 -9.51 11.87
C PRO A 2 -18.89 -9.16 10.55
N SER A 3 -17.73 -8.52 10.64
CA SER A 3 -16.89 -8.19 9.49
C SER A 3 -16.29 -9.48 8.94
N ASP A 4 -17.06 -10.21 8.14
CA ASP A 4 -16.55 -11.37 7.44
C ASP A 4 -15.38 -10.94 6.54
N SER A 5 -14.24 -11.61 6.73
CA SER A 5 -13.03 -11.42 5.94
C SER A 5 -13.37 -11.48 4.46
N LEU A 6 -13.06 -10.41 3.72
CA LEU A 6 -13.32 -10.36 2.29
C LEU A 6 -12.44 -11.38 1.54
N PRO A 7 -12.88 -11.92 0.40
CA PRO A 7 -12.13 -12.92 -0.35
C PRO A 7 -10.66 -12.49 -0.59
N GLY A 8 -9.73 -13.35 -0.18
CA GLY A 8 -8.29 -13.09 -0.29
C GLY A 8 -7.64 -12.44 0.94
N THR A 9 -8.42 -11.92 1.90
CA THR A 9 -7.85 -11.42 3.17
C THR A 9 -7.27 -12.58 4.00
N PRO A 10 -6.09 -12.42 4.63
CA PRO A 10 -5.50 -13.47 5.46
C PRO A 10 -6.39 -13.82 6.65
N ALA A 11 -6.38 -15.08 7.07
CA ALA A 11 -7.23 -15.57 8.17
C ALA A 11 -7.08 -14.73 9.45
N GLY A 12 -8.22 -14.33 10.03
CA GLY A 12 -8.28 -13.48 11.22
C GLY A 12 -8.00 -12.00 10.97
N TRP A 13 -7.75 -11.59 9.72
CA TRP A 13 -7.67 -10.19 9.34
C TRP A 13 -8.96 -9.75 8.67
N THR A 14 -9.34 -8.50 8.93
CA THR A 14 -10.47 -7.84 8.31
C THR A 14 -10.00 -6.48 7.83
N ILE A 15 -10.58 -6.01 6.73
CA ILE A 15 -10.31 -4.67 6.19
C ILE A 15 -11.57 -3.82 6.34
N ASP A 16 -11.38 -2.51 6.42
CA ASP A 16 -12.47 -1.57 6.71
C ASP A 16 -13.44 -1.42 5.53
N ARG A 17 -12.94 -1.63 4.30
CA ARG A 17 -13.71 -1.45 3.07
C ARG A 17 -13.33 -2.50 2.02
N PRO A 18 -14.28 -3.07 1.26
CA PRO A 18 -13.97 -3.85 0.07
C PRO A 18 -13.23 -3.03 -0.98
N MET A 19 -12.53 -3.71 -1.88
CA MET A 19 -11.81 -3.09 -2.99
C MET A 19 -12.80 -2.71 -4.10
N ASP A 20 -12.80 -1.46 -4.54
CA ASP A 20 -13.66 -0.97 -5.63
C ASP A 20 -12.89 -0.81 -6.94
N ILE A 21 -12.34 -1.93 -7.39
CA ILE A 21 -11.37 -2.00 -8.49
C ILE A 21 -11.95 -1.51 -9.83
N GLU A 22 -13.25 -1.72 -10.04
CA GLU A 22 -13.93 -1.33 -11.29
C GLU A 22 -13.90 0.19 -11.51
N ASN A 23 -13.75 0.98 -10.44
CA ASN A 23 -13.69 2.43 -10.48
C ASN A 23 -12.26 2.99 -10.44
N TYR A 24 -11.23 2.15 -10.52
CA TYR A 24 -9.84 2.61 -10.44
C TYR A 24 -9.40 3.29 -11.75
N SER A 25 -8.91 4.51 -11.63
CA SER A 25 -8.40 5.29 -12.75
C SER A 25 -7.00 4.83 -13.19
N THR A 26 -6.77 4.78 -14.50
CA THR A 26 -5.47 4.47 -15.12
C THR A 26 -4.86 5.70 -15.80
N GLN A 27 -5.35 6.90 -15.49
CA GLN A 27 -4.98 8.11 -16.23
C GLN A 27 -3.54 8.58 -15.94
N THR A 28 -3.05 8.37 -14.71
CA THR A 28 -1.75 8.92 -14.27
C THR A 28 -0.74 7.85 -13.90
N TYR A 29 -1.21 6.72 -13.38
CA TYR A 29 -0.40 5.54 -13.09
C TYR A 29 -0.87 4.37 -13.94
N ALA A 30 0.08 3.65 -14.53
CA ALA A 30 -0.23 2.54 -15.43
C ALA A 30 -0.95 1.39 -14.70
N TYR A 31 -1.97 0.83 -15.36
CA TYR A 31 -2.75 -0.28 -14.83
C TYR A 31 -1.87 -1.42 -14.30
N LYS A 32 -2.30 -2.05 -13.19
CA LYS A 32 -1.59 -3.13 -12.46
C LYS A 32 -0.27 -2.75 -11.80
N GLN A 33 0.21 -1.51 -11.90
CA GLN A 33 1.40 -1.09 -11.17
C GLN A 33 1.12 -0.91 -9.67
N CYS A 34 2.17 -1.04 -8.86
CA CYS A 34 2.10 -0.80 -7.41
C CYS A 34 1.59 0.61 -7.09
N THR A 35 2.08 1.60 -7.81
CA THR A 35 1.69 3.01 -7.67
C THR A 35 0.23 3.25 -8.08
N TRP A 36 -0.24 2.58 -9.14
CA TRP A 36 -1.64 2.63 -9.57
C TRP A 36 -2.57 2.09 -8.48
N TRP A 37 -2.20 0.96 -7.87
CA TRP A 37 -3.00 0.36 -6.80
C TRP A 37 -3.13 1.29 -5.60
N VAL A 38 -1.99 1.75 -5.07
CA VAL A 38 -1.98 2.60 -3.87
C VAL A 38 -2.68 3.94 -4.11
N TYR A 39 -2.46 4.56 -5.27
CA TYR A 39 -3.11 5.82 -5.64
C TYR A 39 -4.64 5.70 -5.64
N ASN A 40 -5.19 4.64 -6.25
CA ASN A 40 -6.63 4.47 -6.32
C ASN A 40 -7.22 3.97 -5.00
N ARG A 41 -6.54 3.04 -4.33
CA ARG A 41 -7.00 2.51 -3.03
C ARG A 41 -7.12 3.61 -1.98
N ALA A 42 -6.16 4.52 -1.93
CA ALA A 42 -6.19 5.65 -1.01
C ALA A 42 -7.42 6.55 -1.20
N LYS A 43 -7.87 6.75 -2.45
CA LYS A 43 -9.06 7.57 -2.76
C LYS A 43 -10.34 7.02 -2.16
N GLU A 44 -10.45 5.70 -1.99
CA GLU A 44 -11.60 5.09 -1.33
C GLU A 44 -11.75 5.52 0.14
N PHE A 45 -10.65 5.97 0.75
CA PHE A 45 -10.59 6.53 2.09
C PHE A 45 -10.54 8.07 2.10
N GLY A 46 -10.79 8.71 0.96
CA GLY A 46 -10.71 10.16 0.81
C GLY A 46 -9.29 10.73 0.82
N ILE A 47 -8.27 9.87 0.72
CA ILE A 47 -6.86 10.25 0.78
C ILE A 47 -6.32 10.48 -0.62
N ASN A 48 -5.64 11.60 -0.81
CA ASN A 48 -5.10 12.00 -2.10
C ASN A 48 -3.57 11.94 -2.10
N TYR A 49 -3.06 11.34 -3.16
CA TYR A 49 -1.64 11.36 -3.53
C TYR A 49 -1.45 12.16 -4.82
N GLY A 50 -0.20 12.55 -5.07
CA GLY A 50 0.17 13.32 -6.26
C GLY A 50 -0.07 12.49 -7.51
N LEU A 51 -0.39 13.14 -8.61
CA LEU A 51 -0.62 12.45 -9.88
C LEU A 51 0.66 11.79 -10.43
N TYR A 52 1.83 12.35 -10.10
CA TYR A 52 3.12 11.95 -10.65
C TYR A 52 4.22 11.87 -9.59
N MET A 53 4.09 10.92 -8.66
CA MET A 53 5.07 10.70 -7.58
C MET A 53 6.25 9.78 -7.96
N GLY A 54 6.34 9.36 -9.23
CA GLY A 54 7.37 8.43 -9.70
C GLY A 54 7.10 6.97 -9.33
N ASN A 55 8.16 6.20 -9.12
CA ASN A 55 8.10 4.78 -8.79
C ASN A 55 7.88 4.54 -7.30
N GLY A 56 7.69 3.29 -6.89
CA GLY A 56 7.41 2.93 -5.50
C GLY A 56 8.44 3.48 -4.50
N LYS A 57 9.74 3.39 -4.82
CA LYS A 57 10.82 3.94 -3.98
C LYS A 57 10.83 5.48 -3.87
N ASP A 58 10.23 6.16 -4.83
CA ASP A 58 10.33 7.62 -4.95
C ASP A 58 9.30 8.32 -4.04
N TRP A 59 8.23 7.62 -3.65
CA TRP A 59 7.15 8.17 -2.83
C TRP A 59 7.62 8.70 -1.47
N GLN A 60 8.56 8.01 -0.81
CA GLN A 60 9.15 8.46 0.46
C GLN A 60 10.04 9.72 0.34
N ASN A 61 10.35 10.18 -0.87
CA ASN A 61 11.17 11.35 -1.13
C ASN A 61 10.37 12.52 -1.74
N GLN A 62 9.06 12.35 -1.92
CA GLN A 62 8.21 13.39 -2.51
C GLN A 62 8.07 14.59 -1.57
N SER A 63 8.31 15.78 -2.11
CA SER A 63 8.19 17.02 -1.35
C SER A 63 6.72 17.29 -0.98
N GLY A 64 6.51 17.84 0.21
CA GLY A 64 5.18 18.21 0.69
C GLY A 64 4.31 17.05 1.19
N TYR A 65 4.88 15.85 1.36
CA TYR A 65 4.27 14.75 2.11
C TYR A 65 4.99 14.56 3.45
N GLN A 66 4.23 14.22 4.49
CA GLN A 66 4.81 13.78 5.74
C GLN A 66 5.21 12.30 5.60
N VAL A 67 6.45 11.99 5.99
CA VAL A 67 6.98 10.64 5.97
C VAL A 67 7.42 10.22 7.37
N THR A 68 7.02 9.04 7.80
CA THR A 68 7.35 8.48 9.11
C THR A 68 7.88 7.05 8.99
N SER A 69 8.58 6.59 10.03
CA SER A 69 8.98 5.17 10.19
C SER A 69 8.02 4.38 11.08
N THR A 70 6.99 5.03 11.62
CA THR A 70 5.95 4.37 12.41
C THR A 70 4.79 4.03 11.50
N PRO A 71 4.29 2.78 11.49
CA PRO A 71 3.16 2.42 10.64
C PRO A 71 1.95 3.30 10.91
N GLN A 72 1.36 3.84 9.85
CA GLN A 72 0.17 4.68 9.91
C GLN A 72 -0.95 4.03 9.10
N LEU A 73 -2.14 3.93 9.69
CA LEU A 73 -3.31 3.35 9.02
C LEU A 73 -3.67 4.20 7.80
N HIS A 74 -4.03 3.53 6.70
CA HIS A 74 -4.39 4.15 5.41
C HIS A 74 -3.29 5.02 4.80
N SER A 75 -2.03 4.70 5.09
CA SER A 75 -0.87 5.35 4.45
C SER A 75 -0.24 4.46 3.37
N ALA A 76 0.58 5.07 2.52
CA ALA A 76 1.38 4.37 1.53
C ALA A 76 2.71 3.91 2.15
N VAL A 77 3.03 2.63 2.01
CA VAL A 77 4.30 2.03 2.45
C VAL A 77 5.26 2.03 1.28
N SER A 78 6.31 2.84 1.34
CA SER A 78 7.34 2.95 0.31
C SER A 78 8.54 2.07 0.67
N TYR A 79 8.94 1.22 -0.27
CA TYR A 79 10.09 0.34 -0.18
C TYR A 79 11.23 0.90 -1.03
N LYS A 80 12.44 0.94 -0.47
CA LYS A 80 13.63 1.22 -1.26
C LYS A 80 13.86 0.10 -2.29
N ALA A 81 14.62 0.42 -3.32
CA ALA A 81 15.13 -0.56 -4.26
C ALA A 81 15.79 -1.76 -3.54
N GLY A 82 15.33 -2.98 -3.83
CA GLY A 82 15.86 -4.22 -3.23
C GLY A 82 15.46 -4.47 -1.77
N GLN A 83 14.71 -3.57 -1.13
CA GLN A 83 14.35 -3.71 0.28
C GLN A 83 13.27 -4.78 0.47
N ASP A 84 13.52 -5.74 1.36
CA ASP A 84 12.58 -6.81 1.74
C ASP A 84 11.98 -7.55 0.50
N GLY A 85 12.79 -7.71 -0.56
CA GLY A 85 12.37 -8.38 -1.80
C GLY A 85 11.70 -7.47 -2.84
N ALA A 86 11.64 -6.15 -2.60
CA ALA A 86 11.18 -5.18 -3.58
C ALA A 86 12.09 -5.14 -4.82
N ASP A 87 11.54 -4.65 -5.94
CA ASP A 87 12.28 -4.54 -7.19
C ASP A 87 13.61 -3.76 -7.00
N PRO A 88 14.74 -4.27 -7.50
CA PRO A 88 16.05 -3.66 -7.28
C PRO A 88 16.24 -2.31 -8.01
N THR A 89 15.36 -1.97 -8.95
CA THR A 89 15.42 -0.70 -9.69
C THR A 89 14.34 0.26 -9.23
N TYR A 90 13.08 -0.20 -9.15
CA TYR A 90 11.90 0.64 -8.93
C TYR A 90 11.46 0.71 -7.47
N GLY A 91 11.96 -0.21 -6.62
CA GLY A 91 11.41 -0.44 -5.29
C GLY A 91 9.95 -0.90 -5.36
N HIS A 92 9.17 -0.56 -4.33
CA HIS A 92 7.78 -0.97 -4.26
C HIS A 92 6.95 0.02 -3.45
N VAL A 93 5.63 0.04 -3.67
CA VAL A 93 4.72 0.76 -2.79
C VAL A 93 3.46 -0.07 -2.54
N ALA A 94 3.01 -0.10 -1.29
CA ALA A 94 1.81 -0.81 -0.86
C ALA A 94 0.92 0.12 -0.01
N PHE A 95 -0.31 -0.29 0.27
CA PHE A 95 -1.24 0.49 1.10
C PHE A 95 -1.50 -0.21 2.44
N VAL A 96 -1.45 0.53 3.55
CA VAL A 96 -1.73 -0.01 4.89
C VAL A 96 -3.23 -0.15 5.10
N GLU A 97 -3.73 -1.38 5.05
CA GLU A 97 -5.14 -1.70 5.29
C GLU A 97 -5.47 -1.77 6.78
N LYS A 98 -4.53 -2.28 7.60
CA LYS A 98 -4.76 -2.47 9.04
C LYS A 98 -3.47 -2.50 9.84
N ILE A 99 -3.55 -2.06 11.09
CA ILE A 99 -2.50 -2.17 12.10
C ILE A 99 -3.09 -2.86 13.32
N ARG A 100 -2.41 -3.87 13.84
CA ARG A 100 -2.80 -4.56 15.07
C ARG A 100 -2.03 -4.03 16.29
N PRO A 101 -2.55 -4.25 17.52
CA PRO A 101 -1.87 -3.85 18.75
C PRO A 101 -0.48 -4.47 18.95
N ASP A 102 -0.23 -5.64 18.37
CA ASP A 102 1.08 -6.30 18.39
C ASP A 102 2.12 -5.61 17.47
N GLY A 103 1.69 -4.62 16.68
CA GLY A 103 2.52 -3.88 15.75
C GLY A 103 2.65 -4.53 14.37
N SER A 104 2.01 -5.68 14.15
CA SER A 104 1.89 -6.26 12.81
C SER A 104 0.94 -5.43 11.95
N ILE A 105 1.20 -5.40 10.64
CA ILE A 105 0.38 -4.65 9.70
C ILE A 105 -0.06 -5.52 8.54
N LEU A 106 -1.27 -5.25 8.05
CA LEU A 106 -1.77 -5.79 6.80
C LEU A 106 -1.62 -4.72 5.73
N ILE A 107 -0.95 -5.09 4.65
CA ILE A 107 -0.84 -4.26 3.46
C ILE A 107 -1.59 -4.90 2.29
N SER A 108 -2.10 -4.07 1.38
CA SER A 108 -2.55 -4.48 0.05
C SER A 108 -1.62 -3.92 -1.02
N GLN A 109 -1.32 -4.73 -2.02
CA GLN A 109 -0.34 -4.39 -3.06
C GLN A 109 -0.66 -5.01 -4.41
N SER A 110 -0.19 -4.36 -5.47
CA SER A 110 -0.22 -4.82 -6.86
C SER A 110 1.17 -4.65 -7.47
N GLY A 111 1.43 -5.33 -8.58
CA GLY A 111 2.65 -5.07 -9.34
C GLY A 111 2.77 -5.95 -10.55
N THR A 112 3.64 -5.53 -11.47
CA THR A 112 4.06 -6.37 -12.59
C THR A 112 4.80 -7.59 -12.03
N GLY A 113 4.25 -8.80 -12.22
CA GLY A 113 4.81 -10.05 -11.69
C GLY A 113 3.97 -10.75 -10.63
N TYR A 114 2.88 -10.13 -10.15
CA TYR A 114 1.91 -10.79 -9.29
C TYR A 114 0.92 -11.61 -10.14
N ASN A 115 0.58 -12.82 -9.66
CA ASN A 115 -0.37 -13.72 -10.36
C ASN A 115 -1.82 -13.22 -10.29
N THR A 116 -2.11 -12.35 -9.33
CA THR A 116 -3.41 -11.73 -9.12
C THR A 116 -3.32 -10.23 -9.37
N LEU A 117 -4.46 -9.58 -9.59
CA LEU A 117 -4.51 -8.11 -9.75
C LEU A 117 -3.99 -7.38 -8.50
N PHE A 118 -4.26 -7.93 -7.33
CA PHE A 118 -3.69 -7.46 -6.08
C PHE A 118 -3.53 -8.63 -5.12
N SER A 119 -2.75 -8.43 -4.07
CA SER A 119 -2.54 -9.39 -3.00
C SER A 119 -2.49 -8.68 -1.66
N TYR A 120 -2.74 -9.43 -0.59
CA TYR A 120 -2.47 -8.97 0.76
C TYR A 120 -1.20 -9.62 1.29
N GLN A 121 -0.48 -8.87 2.11
CA GLN A 121 0.66 -9.38 2.85
C GLN A 121 0.60 -8.89 4.29
N VAL A 122 0.88 -9.79 5.22
CA VAL A 122 1.07 -9.44 6.63
C VAL A 122 2.55 -9.21 6.86
N LEU A 123 2.89 -8.08 7.48
CA LEU A 123 4.24 -7.76 7.90
C LEU A 123 4.32 -7.80 9.43
N SER A 124 5.40 -8.38 9.95
CA SER A 124 5.69 -8.32 11.38
C SER A 124 6.04 -6.89 11.79
N LYS A 125 6.01 -6.61 13.10
CA LYS A 125 6.44 -5.32 13.66
C LYS A 125 7.87 -4.97 13.24
N GLU A 126 8.75 -5.96 13.20
CA GLU A 126 10.16 -5.81 12.84
C GLU A 126 10.31 -5.47 11.36
N GLN A 127 9.51 -6.06 10.47
CA GLN A 127 9.50 -5.69 9.06
C GLN A 127 8.92 -4.28 8.88
N ALA A 128 7.76 -4.02 9.49
CA ALA A 128 7.05 -2.76 9.41
C ALA A 128 7.89 -1.57 9.88
N SER A 129 8.68 -1.72 10.94
CA SER A 129 9.52 -0.64 11.49
C SER A 129 10.71 -0.25 10.60
N ARG A 130 11.10 -1.08 9.62
CA ARG A 130 12.18 -0.77 8.66
C ARG A 130 11.71 0.04 7.45
N LEU A 131 10.40 0.18 7.28
CA LEU A 131 9.80 0.81 6.10
C LEU A 131 9.55 2.31 6.32
N ARG A 132 9.09 2.97 5.26
CA ARG A 132 8.70 4.37 5.29
C ARG A 132 7.24 4.51 4.88
N TYR A 133 6.49 5.26 5.68
CA TYR A 133 5.06 5.48 5.51
C TYR A 133 4.83 6.92 5.08
N VAL A 134 4.22 7.10 3.91
CA VAL A 134 3.93 8.39 3.31
C VAL A 134 2.46 8.72 3.57
N ILE A 135 2.23 9.74 4.38
CA ILE A 135 0.88 10.14 4.81
C ILE A 135 0.26 11.01 3.73
N GLY A 136 -0.82 10.53 3.10
CA GLY A 136 -1.54 11.28 2.06
C GLY A 136 -2.36 12.44 2.62
N LYS A 137 -2.92 13.26 1.72
CA LYS A 137 -3.62 14.51 2.04
C LYS A 137 -5.13 14.40 1.94
#